data_AF-A0A125TZB8-F1
#
_entry.id   AF-A0A125TZB8-F1
#
_cell.length_a   1.000
_cell.length_b   1.000
_cell.length_c   1.000
_cell.angle_alpha   90.00
_cell.angle_beta   90.00
_cell.angle_gamma   90.00
#
_symmetry.space_group_name_H-M   'P 1'
#
loop_
_entity.id
_entity.type
_entity.pdbx_description
1 polymer ?
#
loop_
_entity_poly.entity_id
_entity_poly.type
_entity_poly.pdbx_seq_one_letter_code
_entity_poly.pdbx_strand_id
1 'polypeptide(L)'
;MKECVPLRRTALALALLSLSGSALAATCPAYNPSNKANKLYLVFPTAPIAYPSFGFSAGSVTNPAAAFSAADLPSYTGTTAALRGAVKHVVELDYCEFNVQVLDTTTLPPATFPRRNIVAVTTKSDIADGLFGLAQAVNTNDTTAVDYSYVWGKTYQDWTGGPGGALNGANSTLDRWANAIGGTAAHEAGHNYGLAHNTIVGPGEDTYKHHVMPAGGSLTAEDRAGYRRHFSDNEFSILAANLGLSLQTMWNWDLVNPNANPAHSLELRVLYPLATAPTIDWFYGGCNSPWITPTVTGPVGPSETFQGGTYYPYIVKWSTPNPNWATGSCVGLPGPPGQAPGGVLFHIGASFAGVNFNLSTLNPIVIKDITLRDSASNPLALNPRLHAFDAGTLDTINGNLNLGVFNVAGPAAVPLQLQNLEVRELPRVLALDQMVANGRIADFTGEPFEPWPNTTRTLVRESTLSPGKGISVPIAKLTQARHVYEVITADDCKRAQSDSFLNGPDTADCRPGTSIDLFPSTTVYFTANTVEPNATYWDPAKRAYVNGPLTSRTYYQLSGRRLDQNKNGVDDYVDARAQPQPAPQAQEK
;
A
#
# COMPACT_ATOMS: atom_id res chain seq x y z
N MET A 1 -45.66 -42.21 7.73
CA MET A 1 -45.86 -40.94 8.47
C MET A 1 -44.75 -40.80 9.49
N LYS A 2 -43.98 -39.71 9.39
CA LYS A 2 -43.10 -39.07 10.40
C LYS A 2 -41.93 -39.93 10.94
N GLU A 3 -40.69 -39.49 11.02
CA GLU A 3 -40.03 -38.19 10.86
C GLU A 3 -38.55 -38.45 10.54
N CYS A 4 -37.98 -37.69 9.61
CA CYS A 4 -36.56 -37.73 9.27
C CYS A 4 -35.88 -36.55 9.98
N VAL A 5 -34.92 -36.84 10.86
CA VAL A 5 -34.14 -35.84 11.60
C VAL A 5 -33.01 -35.30 10.71
N PRO A 6 -32.88 -33.97 10.47
CA PRO A 6 -31.73 -33.44 9.75
C PRO A 6 -30.59 -33.07 10.72
N LEU A 7 -29.62 -33.98 10.89
CA LEU A 7 -28.24 -33.60 11.19
C LEU A 7 -27.64 -33.00 9.90
N ARG A 8 -27.71 -31.68 9.71
CA ARG A 8 -26.87 -30.91 8.78
C ARG A 8 -27.28 -29.43 8.84
N ARG A 9 -26.90 -28.72 9.90
CA ARG A 9 -26.97 -27.24 9.94
C ARG A 9 -25.99 -26.56 10.90
N THR A 10 -25.08 -27.30 11.55
CA THR A 10 -24.15 -26.74 12.56
C THR A 10 -22.67 -26.75 12.17
N ALA A 11 -22.33 -27.10 10.92
CA ALA A 11 -20.93 -27.11 10.46
C ALA A 11 -20.54 -25.93 9.54
N LEU A 12 -21.50 -25.07 9.14
CA LEU A 12 -21.22 -23.94 8.24
C LEU A 12 -21.10 -22.58 8.96
N ALA A 13 -21.42 -22.52 10.26
CA ALA A 13 -21.31 -21.30 11.06
C ALA A 13 -19.96 -21.16 11.79
N LEU A 14 -19.12 -22.21 11.81
CA LEU A 14 -17.80 -22.18 12.47
C LEU A 14 -16.63 -21.88 11.51
N ALA A 15 -16.87 -21.84 10.20
CA ALA A 15 -15.87 -21.49 9.18
C ALA A 15 -15.91 -20.02 8.74
N LEU A 16 -16.86 -19.23 9.28
CA LEU A 16 -17.00 -17.79 9.03
C LEU A 16 -16.56 -16.92 10.23
N LEU A 17 -16.01 -17.54 11.28
CA LEU A 17 -15.52 -16.88 12.50
C LEU A 17 -14.00 -16.93 12.64
N SER A 18 -13.26 -17.28 11.58
CA SER A 18 -11.80 -17.46 11.60
C SER A 18 -11.03 -16.55 10.64
N LEU A 19 -11.49 -15.32 10.43
CA LEU A 19 -10.77 -14.31 9.62
C LEU A 19 -10.50 -13.00 10.36
N SER A 20 -10.70 -12.93 11.68
CA SER A 20 -10.07 -11.90 12.51
C SER A 20 -8.65 -12.34 12.85
N GLY A 21 -7.76 -12.22 11.86
CA GLY A 21 -6.33 -12.33 12.12
C GLY A 21 -5.94 -11.35 13.23
N SER A 22 -5.17 -11.82 14.22
CA SER A 22 -4.58 -10.94 15.23
C SER A 22 -3.78 -9.85 14.54
N ALA A 23 -4.03 -8.58 14.88
CA ALA A 23 -3.22 -7.46 14.37
C ALA A 23 -1.73 -7.68 14.64
N LEU A 24 -1.38 -8.34 15.75
CA LEU A 24 0.01 -8.68 16.12
C LEU A 24 0.69 -9.71 15.21
N ALA A 25 -0.05 -10.39 14.35
CA ALA A 25 0.50 -11.37 13.41
C ALA A 25 0.82 -10.76 12.03
N ALA A 26 0.21 -9.63 11.68
CA ALA A 26 0.46 -8.95 10.42
C ALA A 26 1.76 -8.15 10.51
N THR A 27 2.65 -8.33 9.55
CA THR A 27 3.85 -7.49 9.43
C THR A 27 3.77 -6.70 8.16
N CYS A 28 3.96 -5.39 8.25
CA CYS A 28 3.93 -4.58 7.05
C CYS A 28 5.08 -4.97 6.11
N PRO A 29 4.78 -5.37 4.87
CA PRO A 29 5.79 -5.86 3.96
C PRO A 29 6.65 -4.74 3.34
N ALA A 30 6.27 -3.47 3.50
CA ALA A 30 6.96 -2.30 2.96
C ALA A 30 7.55 -1.37 4.06
N TYR A 31 7.90 -1.94 5.22
CA TYR A 31 8.47 -1.18 6.34
C TYR A 31 9.99 -1.08 6.19
N ASN A 32 10.46 -0.18 5.32
CA ASN A 32 11.83 0.34 5.40
C ASN A 32 11.82 1.72 6.11
N PRO A 33 11.95 1.76 7.45
CA PRO A 33 11.66 2.96 8.23
C PRO A 33 12.73 4.06 8.08
N SER A 34 13.96 3.73 7.68
CA SER A 34 15.10 4.67 7.72
C SER A 34 15.02 5.76 6.65
N ASN A 35 14.17 5.60 5.64
CA ASN A 35 14.13 6.49 4.47
C ASN A 35 12.85 7.33 4.38
N LYS A 36 11.90 7.18 5.30
CA LYS A 36 10.60 7.89 5.21
C LYS A 36 10.71 9.33 5.70
N ALA A 37 10.23 10.29 4.91
CA ALA A 37 10.40 11.72 5.18
C ALA A 37 9.52 12.23 6.34
N ASN A 38 8.30 11.71 6.45
CA ASN A 38 7.35 12.10 7.48
C ASN A 38 7.53 11.26 8.75
N LYS A 39 7.31 11.85 9.92
CA LYS A 39 7.32 11.13 11.21
C LYS A 39 5.97 11.22 11.90
N LEU A 40 5.46 10.09 12.38
CA LEU A 40 4.31 10.03 13.29
C LEU A 40 4.82 9.55 14.66
N TYR A 41 4.81 10.43 15.65
CA TYR A 41 5.27 10.13 17.00
C TYR A 41 4.08 9.78 17.89
N LEU A 42 4.09 8.57 18.44
CA LEU A 42 3.23 8.19 19.56
C LEU A 42 3.96 8.48 20.86
N VAL A 43 3.53 9.53 21.56
CA VAL A 43 4.08 9.91 22.86
C VAL A 43 3.30 9.18 23.94
N PHE A 44 3.96 8.30 24.69
CA PHE A 44 3.42 7.58 25.84
C PHE A 44 4.10 8.11 27.12
N PRO A 45 3.63 9.20 27.73
CA PRO A 45 4.33 9.83 28.84
C PRO A 45 4.42 8.88 30.04
N THR A 46 5.54 8.87 30.75
CA THR A 46 5.68 8.12 32.03
C THR A 46 5.32 8.98 33.25
N ALA A 47 5.21 10.29 33.05
CA ALA A 47 4.75 11.29 33.99
C ALA A 47 4.06 12.41 33.18
N PRO A 48 3.26 13.29 33.81
CA PRO A 48 2.69 14.43 33.11
C PRO A 48 3.77 15.28 32.42
N ILE A 49 3.60 15.54 31.12
CA ILE A 49 4.49 16.41 30.34
C ILE A 49 3.74 17.64 29.85
N ALA A 50 4.44 18.76 29.72
CA ALA A 50 3.90 19.94 29.06
C ALA A 50 3.54 19.60 27.60
N TYR A 51 2.34 19.96 27.19
CA TYR A 51 1.80 19.68 25.86
C TYR A 51 1.01 20.90 25.35
N PRO A 52 0.79 21.06 24.03
CA PRO A 52 -0.10 22.11 23.54
C PRO A 52 -1.52 21.93 24.08
N SER A 53 -2.20 23.04 24.39
CA SER A 53 -3.60 23.04 24.84
C SER A 53 -4.52 23.34 23.65
N PHE A 54 -5.47 22.46 23.39
CA PHE A 54 -6.51 22.58 22.36
C PHE A 54 -7.75 21.79 22.78
N GLY A 55 -8.94 22.17 22.30
CA GLY A 55 -10.24 21.63 22.74
C GLY A 55 -11.41 22.57 22.49
N PHE A 56 -12.64 22.08 22.68
CA PHE A 56 -13.88 22.80 22.36
C PHE A 56 -14.49 23.57 23.54
N SER A 57 -14.20 23.13 24.76
CA SER A 57 -14.83 23.63 25.99
C SER A 57 -13.77 24.05 27.00
N ALA A 58 -14.15 24.88 27.97
CA ALA A 58 -13.25 25.32 29.04
C ALA A 58 -12.80 24.19 30.01
N GLY A 59 -13.15 22.92 29.75
CA GLY A 59 -12.79 21.74 30.55
C GLY A 59 -11.98 20.66 29.81
N SER A 60 -12.15 20.51 28.48
CA SER A 60 -11.37 19.56 27.68
C SER A 60 -10.01 20.17 27.30
N VAL A 61 -9.05 20.06 28.22
CA VAL A 61 -7.67 20.50 28.00
C VAL A 61 -6.71 19.33 27.84
N THR A 62 -5.93 19.38 26.76
CA THR A 62 -4.89 18.42 26.38
C THR A 62 -3.53 18.68 27.05
N ASN A 63 -3.43 19.74 27.86
CA ASN A 63 -2.22 20.08 28.61
C ASN A 63 -2.47 19.99 30.14
N PRO A 64 -1.62 19.29 30.91
CA PRO A 64 -0.51 18.43 30.48
C PRO A 64 -0.99 17.13 29.83
N ALA A 65 -0.13 16.52 29.01
CA ALA A 65 -0.33 15.14 28.58
C ALA A 65 -0.02 14.22 29.77
N ALA A 66 -1.06 13.51 30.23
CA ALA A 66 -0.98 12.62 31.39
C ALA A 66 -0.15 11.38 31.09
N ALA A 67 0.27 10.68 32.15
CA ALA A 67 0.98 9.42 32.00
C ALA A 67 0.12 8.36 31.30
N PHE A 68 0.79 7.41 30.64
CA PHE A 68 0.20 6.21 30.09
C PHE A 68 0.59 5.00 30.96
N SER A 69 -0.39 4.38 31.60
CA SER A 69 -0.16 3.24 32.49
C SER A 69 -1.29 2.22 32.42
N ALA A 70 -0.93 0.94 32.24
CA ALA A 70 -1.88 -0.16 32.34
C ALA A 70 -2.57 -0.24 33.72
N ALA A 71 -1.95 0.31 34.79
CA ALA A 71 -2.55 0.35 36.12
C ALA A 71 -3.82 1.20 36.18
N ASP A 72 -3.98 2.15 35.27
CA ASP A 72 -5.19 2.99 35.16
C ASP A 72 -6.32 2.30 34.39
N LEU A 73 -6.05 1.12 33.82
CA LEU A 73 -6.95 0.31 33.01
C LEU A 73 -7.18 -1.05 33.71
N PRO A 74 -7.91 -1.11 34.85
CA PRO A 74 -8.03 -2.31 35.67
C PRO A 74 -8.62 -3.53 34.95
N SER A 75 -9.32 -3.35 33.83
CA SER A 75 -9.83 -4.48 33.05
C SER A 75 -8.74 -5.12 32.19
N TYR A 76 -7.65 -4.41 31.86
CA TYR A 76 -6.49 -4.96 31.16
C TYR A 76 -5.52 -5.60 32.15
N THR A 77 -5.16 -6.86 31.90
CA THR A 77 -4.34 -7.67 32.83
C THR A 77 -2.87 -7.80 32.41
N GLY A 78 -2.49 -7.21 31.27
CA GLY A 78 -1.13 -7.24 30.74
C GLY A 78 -0.25 -6.08 31.26
N THR A 79 0.92 -5.91 30.67
CA THR A 79 1.87 -4.86 31.07
C THR A 79 1.70 -3.59 30.23
N THR A 80 2.09 -2.43 30.79
CA THR A 80 2.15 -1.15 30.06
C THR A 80 3.04 -1.25 28.82
N ALA A 81 4.18 -1.94 28.92
CA ALA A 81 5.11 -2.10 27.79
C ALA A 81 4.51 -2.92 26.65
N ALA A 82 3.82 -4.03 26.96
CA ALA A 82 3.13 -4.83 25.95
C ALA A 82 2.02 -4.04 25.26
N LEU A 83 1.22 -3.29 26.03
CA LEU A 83 0.16 -2.46 25.46
C LEU A 83 0.71 -1.34 24.56
N ARG A 84 1.78 -0.65 24.99
CA ARG A 84 2.46 0.35 24.15
C ARG A 84 2.95 -0.23 22.83
N GLY A 85 3.61 -1.40 22.89
CA GLY A 85 4.09 -2.08 21.69
C GLY A 85 2.96 -2.45 20.74
N ALA A 86 1.85 -2.98 21.27
CA ALA A 86 0.70 -3.37 20.47
C ALA A 86 -0.07 -2.16 19.88
N VAL A 87 -0.26 -1.08 20.64
CA VAL A 87 -0.84 0.18 20.15
C VAL A 87 -0.01 0.76 19.02
N LYS A 88 1.33 0.82 19.20
CA LYS A 88 2.25 1.26 18.14
C LYS A 88 2.12 0.40 16.89
N HIS A 89 2.02 -0.92 17.07
CA HIS A 89 1.93 -1.85 15.96
C HIS A 89 0.66 -1.65 15.12
N VAL A 90 -0.50 -1.40 15.75
CA VAL A 90 -1.74 -1.06 15.02
C VAL A 90 -1.53 0.17 14.14
N VAL A 91 -1.00 1.26 14.72
CA VAL A 91 -0.73 2.50 13.98
C VAL A 91 0.33 2.29 12.89
N GLU A 92 1.35 1.46 13.16
CA GLU A 92 2.34 1.07 12.15
C GLU A 92 1.67 0.42 10.95
N LEU A 93 0.78 -0.55 11.15
CA LEU A 93 0.08 -1.23 10.05
C LEU A 93 -0.82 -0.29 9.25
N ASP A 94 -1.53 0.63 9.91
CA ASP A 94 -2.41 1.59 9.25
C ASP A 94 -1.64 2.57 8.36
N TYR A 95 -0.40 2.88 8.72
CA TYR A 95 0.40 3.89 8.03
C TYR A 95 1.56 3.37 7.19
N CYS A 96 1.88 2.08 7.25
CA CYS A 96 3.16 1.59 6.74
C CYS A 96 3.31 1.66 5.22
N GLU A 97 2.22 1.69 4.46
CA GLU A 97 2.26 1.84 3.01
C GLU A 97 2.52 3.29 2.58
N PHE A 98 2.35 4.27 3.49
CA PHE A 98 2.63 5.68 3.24
C PHE A 98 4.06 6.05 3.62
N ASN A 99 4.58 7.14 3.06
CA ASN A 99 5.91 7.70 3.34
C ASN A 99 5.97 8.38 4.72
N VAL A 100 5.55 7.66 5.76
CA VAL A 100 5.61 8.05 7.16
C VAL A 100 6.21 6.92 8.01
N GLN A 101 7.11 7.29 8.91
CA GLN A 101 7.66 6.38 9.91
C GLN A 101 6.94 6.60 11.24
N VAL A 102 6.35 5.55 11.78
CA VAL A 102 5.77 5.55 13.12
C VAL A 102 6.86 5.29 14.16
N LEU A 103 6.93 6.16 15.16
CA LEU A 103 7.92 6.14 16.22
C LEU A 103 7.21 6.24 17.56
N ASP A 104 7.74 5.61 18.60
CA ASP A 104 7.26 5.80 19.96
C ASP A 104 8.31 6.50 20.83
N THR A 105 7.84 7.32 21.78
CA THR A 105 8.67 8.09 22.70
C THR A 105 7.91 8.31 24.01
N THR A 106 8.60 8.65 25.09
CA THR A 106 7.99 9.01 26.39
C THR A 106 8.00 10.52 26.65
N THR A 107 8.65 11.29 25.78
CA THR A 107 8.75 12.76 25.85
C THR A 107 8.41 13.36 24.49
N LEU A 108 8.19 14.68 24.45
CA LEU A 108 8.04 15.37 23.17
C LEU A 108 9.25 15.09 22.25
N PRO A 109 9.00 14.76 20.97
CA PRO A 109 10.05 14.41 20.04
C PRO A 109 10.89 15.64 19.66
N PRO A 110 12.16 15.45 19.27
CA PRO A 110 13.02 16.55 18.85
C PRO A 110 12.53 17.15 17.51
N ALA A 111 12.85 18.43 17.28
CA ALA A 111 12.46 19.15 16.08
C ALA A 111 13.31 18.80 14.83
N THR A 112 14.08 17.72 14.87
CA THR A 112 15.05 17.31 13.84
C THR A 112 14.40 17.03 12.48
N PHE A 113 13.15 16.55 12.46
CA PHE A 113 12.40 16.29 11.25
C PHE A 113 11.34 17.39 11.03
N PRO A 114 11.38 18.10 9.89
CA PRO A 114 10.46 19.22 9.63
C PRO A 114 8.99 18.83 9.66
N ARG A 115 8.62 17.69 9.06
CA ARG A 115 7.25 17.20 9.03
C ARG A 115 7.02 16.10 10.05
N ARG A 116 6.21 16.40 11.07
CA ARG A 116 5.94 15.51 12.20
C ARG A 116 4.52 15.67 12.72
N ASN A 117 3.85 14.55 12.92
CA ASN A 117 2.57 14.47 13.61
C ASN A 117 2.83 13.84 14.99
N ILE A 118 2.25 14.40 16.05
CA ILE A 118 2.56 14.04 17.43
C ILE A 118 1.26 13.69 18.15
N VAL A 119 1.10 12.43 18.53
CA VAL A 119 -0.09 11.94 19.23
C VAL A 119 0.28 11.61 20.67
N ALA A 120 -0.25 12.36 21.63
CA ALA A 120 -0.14 12.03 23.04
C ALA A 120 -1.15 10.93 23.38
N VAL A 121 -0.66 9.72 23.63
CA VAL A 121 -1.49 8.59 24.06
C VAL A 121 -1.41 8.47 25.57
N THR A 122 -2.54 8.67 26.24
CA THR A 122 -2.60 8.76 27.71
C THR A 122 -3.61 7.77 28.29
N THR A 123 -3.57 7.55 29.61
CA THR A 123 -4.63 6.86 30.35
C THR A 123 -5.45 7.83 31.22
N LYS A 124 -5.61 9.07 30.74
CA LYS A 124 -6.64 10.01 31.21
C LYS A 124 -7.98 9.65 30.58
N SER A 125 -9.07 9.95 31.28
CA SER A 125 -10.44 9.78 30.78
C SER A 125 -11.03 11.15 30.43
N ASP A 126 -11.79 11.19 29.35
CA ASP A 126 -12.66 12.32 29.00
C ASP A 126 -14.08 11.84 28.67
N ILE A 127 -14.54 10.85 29.43
CA ILE A 127 -15.87 10.25 29.27
C ILE A 127 -17.02 11.25 29.49
N ALA A 128 -16.78 12.34 30.24
CA ALA A 128 -17.78 13.37 30.48
C ALA A 128 -18.15 14.11 29.19
N ASP A 129 -17.15 14.38 28.35
CA ASP A 129 -17.33 14.97 27.01
C ASP A 129 -17.47 13.89 25.91
N GLY A 130 -17.38 12.60 26.28
CA GLY A 130 -17.55 11.45 25.39
C GLY A 130 -16.38 11.24 24.41
N LEU A 131 -15.21 11.78 24.71
CA LEU A 131 -14.07 11.81 23.79
C LEU A 131 -13.10 10.64 24.00
N PHE A 132 -12.74 10.00 22.89
CA PHE A 132 -11.69 8.99 22.84
C PHE A 132 -10.36 9.58 22.37
N GLY A 133 -10.42 10.56 21.48
CA GLY A 133 -9.29 11.33 21.01
C GLY A 133 -9.73 12.70 20.49
N LEU A 134 -8.73 13.53 20.22
CA LEU A 134 -8.89 14.87 19.69
C LEU A 134 -7.66 15.25 18.87
N ALA A 135 -7.88 15.65 17.62
CA ALA A 135 -6.89 16.30 16.78
C ALA A 135 -6.92 17.82 16.96
N GLN A 136 -5.74 18.46 16.90
CA GLN A 136 -5.64 19.91 16.96
C GLN A 136 -6.36 20.56 15.77
N ALA A 137 -6.25 19.98 14.56
CA ALA A 137 -6.90 20.48 13.37
C ALA A 137 -7.17 19.38 12.34
N VAL A 138 -8.21 19.57 11.53
CA VAL A 138 -8.37 18.88 10.25
C VAL A 138 -7.67 19.68 9.18
N ASN A 139 -6.52 19.19 8.70
CA ASN A 139 -5.72 19.89 7.69
C ASN A 139 -6.05 19.41 6.28
N THR A 140 -7.08 19.94 5.63
CA THR A 140 -7.31 19.63 4.21
C THR A 140 -6.08 20.00 3.37
N ASN A 141 -5.61 19.10 2.49
CA ASN A 141 -4.35 19.21 1.73
C ASN A 141 -3.06 19.22 2.59
N ASP A 142 -3.17 18.99 3.90
CA ASP A 142 -2.05 18.73 4.83
C ASP A 142 -0.85 19.69 4.65
N THR A 143 -1.12 21.01 4.71
CA THR A 143 -0.09 22.05 4.57
C THR A 143 0.66 22.32 5.88
N THR A 144 0.16 21.77 7.00
CA THR A 144 0.80 21.95 8.31
C THR A 144 1.93 20.94 8.46
N ALA A 145 3.12 21.44 8.81
CA ALA A 145 4.29 20.57 8.99
C ALA A 145 4.30 19.90 10.38
N VAL A 146 3.66 20.53 11.37
CA VAL A 146 3.67 20.05 12.76
C VAL A 146 2.28 20.15 13.35
N ASP A 147 1.71 19.00 13.68
CA ASP A 147 0.40 18.91 14.31
C ASP A 147 0.43 18.01 15.53
N TYR A 148 -0.55 18.23 16.40
CA TYR A 148 -0.71 17.53 17.66
C TYR A 148 -2.08 16.90 17.75
N SER A 149 -2.13 15.72 18.36
CA SER A 149 -3.37 15.07 18.76
C SER A 149 -3.23 14.49 20.16
N TYR A 150 -4.37 14.10 20.73
CA TYR A 150 -4.48 13.56 22.07
C TYR A 150 -5.41 12.35 22.07
N VAL A 151 -5.08 11.32 22.84
CA VAL A 151 -5.90 10.11 23.01
C VAL A 151 -6.11 9.85 24.51
N TRP A 152 -7.39 9.71 24.89
CA TRP A 152 -7.85 9.38 26.24
C TRP A 152 -8.13 7.88 26.35
N GLY A 153 -7.07 7.09 26.54
CA GLY A 153 -7.19 5.63 26.60
C GLY A 153 -8.09 5.12 27.73
N LYS A 154 -8.23 5.87 28.83
CA LYS A 154 -9.11 5.47 29.94
C LYS A 154 -10.60 5.71 29.65
N THR A 155 -10.96 6.50 28.65
CA THR A 155 -12.37 6.59 28.19
C THR A 155 -12.89 5.20 27.80
N TYR A 156 -12.06 4.35 27.19
CA TYR A 156 -12.41 2.95 26.89
C TYR A 156 -12.65 2.11 28.16
N GLN A 157 -11.80 2.26 29.18
CA GLN A 157 -11.99 1.59 30.46
C GLN A 157 -13.32 1.99 31.12
N ASP A 158 -13.65 3.28 31.10
CA ASP A 158 -14.84 3.81 31.75
C ASP A 158 -16.12 3.46 30.99
N TRP A 159 -16.03 3.33 29.66
CA TRP A 159 -17.17 2.99 28.81
C TRP A 159 -17.41 1.48 28.69
N THR A 160 -16.36 0.68 28.43
CA THR A 160 -16.48 -0.73 28.02
C THR A 160 -15.65 -1.70 28.87
N GLY A 161 -14.97 -1.20 29.89
CA GLY A 161 -14.23 -2.03 30.86
C GLY A 161 -15.11 -2.66 31.95
N GLY A 162 -16.38 -2.28 32.07
CA GLY A 162 -17.33 -2.87 33.03
C GLY A 162 -17.76 -4.31 32.71
N PRO A 163 -18.42 -5.05 33.63
CA PRO A 163 -18.84 -6.45 33.41
C PRO A 163 -19.62 -6.64 32.10
N GLY A 164 -19.21 -7.61 31.29
CA GLY A 164 -19.82 -7.91 29.98
C GLY A 164 -19.42 -6.95 28.85
N GLY A 165 -18.56 -5.95 29.11
CA GLY A 165 -18.10 -5.02 28.10
C GLY A 165 -17.06 -5.59 27.13
N ALA A 166 -16.86 -4.87 26.01
CA ALA A 166 -15.96 -5.24 24.92
C ALA A 166 -14.47 -5.31 25.33
N LEU A 167 -14.10 -4.73 26.47
CA LEU A 167 -12.72 -4.71 26.97
C LEU A 167 -12.62 -5.28 28.40
N ASN A 168 -13.49 -6.24 28.76
CA ASN A 168 -13.49 -6.87 30.08
C ASN A 168 -13.51 -8.41 30.02
N GLY A 169 -13.03 -9.04 31.09
CA GLY A 169 -13.03 -10.49 31.25
C GLY A 169 -12.28 -11.18 30.12
N ALA A 170 -12.91 -12.19 29.52
CA ALA A 170 -12.33 -12.92 28.38
C ALA A 170 -12.11 -12.04 27.13
N ASN A 171 -12.84 -10.92 27.02
CA ASN A 171 -12.69 -9.96 25.93
C ASN A 171 -11.54 -8.97 26.15
N SER A 172 -10.99 -8.87 27.35
CA SER A 172 -9.89 -7.96 27.67
C SER A 172 -8.54 -8.52 27.24
N THR A 173 -8.35 -8.63 25.92
CA THR A 173 -7.11 -9.11 25.33
C THR A 173 -6.21 -7.95 24.89
N LEU A 174 -4.92 -8.21 24.75
CA LEU A 174 -3.96 -7.22 24.26
C LEU A 174 -4.39 -6.62 22.91
N ASP A 175 -4.81 -7.47 21.97
CA ASP A 175 -5.25 -7.05 20.63
C ASP A 175 -6.44 -6.11 20.70
N ARG A 176 -7.45 -6.43 21.52
CA ARG A 176 -8.67 -5.61 21.60
C ARG A 176 -8.40 -4.24 22.21
N TRP A 177 -7.56 -4.18 23.24
CA TRP A 177 -7.08 -2.91 23.80
C TRP A 177 -6.23 -2.11 22.81
N ALA A 178 -5.37 -2.80 22.05
CA ALA A 178 -4.54 -2.18 21.03
C ALA A 178 -5.36 -1.65 19.85
N ASN A 179 -6.38 -2.38 19.39
CA ASN A 179 -7.30 -1.94 18.33
C ASN A 179 -8.06 -0.69 18.76
N ALA A 180 -8.55 -0.65 20.00
CA ALA A 180 -9.27 0.51 20.53
C ALA A 180 -8.38 1.75 20.63
N ILE A 181 -7.26 1.66 21.35
CA ILE A 181 -6.38 2.82 21.59
C ILE A 181 -5.57 3.17 20.34
N GLY A 182 -5.02 2.18 19.65
CA GLY A 182 -4.24 2.35 18.42
C GLY A 182 -5.09 2.82 17.25
N GLY A 183 -6.30 2.28 17.08
CA GLY A 183 -7.23 2.75 16.06
C GLY A 183 -7.70 4.18 16.29
N THR A 184 -7.81 4.63 17.55
CA THR A 184 -8.03 6.06 17.85
C THR A 184 -6.77 6.88 17.57
N ALA A 185 -5.58 6.42 17.95
CA ALA A 185 -4.34 7.13 17.63
C ALA A 185 -4.13 7.30 16.11
N ALA A 186 -4.47 6.29 15.31
CA ALA A 186 -4.45 6.37 13.86
C ALA A 186 -5.51 7.33 13.31
N HIS A 187 -6.72 7.31 13.87
CA HIS A 187 -7.79 8.26 13.54
C HIS A 187 -7.36 9.72 13.76
N GLU A 188 -6.85 10.04 14.94
CA GLU A 188 -6.44 11.42 15.24
C GLU A 188 -5.24 11.88 14.42
N ALA A 189 -4.34 10.94 14.09
CA ALA A 189 -3.24 11.22 13.16
C ALA A 189 -3.79 11.48 11.74
N GLY A 190 -4.85 10.78 11.33
CA GLY A 190 -5.52 10.92 10.05
C GLY A 190 -6.05 12.33 9.83
N HIS A 191 -6.68 12.93 10.85
CA HIS A 191 -7.14 14.32 10.80
C HIS A 191 -6.02 15.32 10.51
N ASN A 192 -4.90 15.18 11.20
CA ASN A 192 -3.73 16.02 10.99
C ASN A 192 -3.13 15.83 9.59
N TYR A 193 -3.28 14.64 9.00
CA TYR A 193 -2.89 14.32 7.61
C TYR A 193 -3.99 14.58 6.57
N GLY A 194 -5.05 15.30 6.96
CA GLY A 194 -6.06 15.82 6.05
C GLY A 194 -7.25 14.92 5.77
N LEU A 195 -7.49 13.93 6.63
CA LEU A 195 -8.73 13.17 6.60
C LEU A 195 -9.84 13.85 7.40
N ALA A 196 -11.06 13.72 6.92
CA ALA A 196 -12.27 14.09 7.64
C ALA A 196 -13.11 12.84 7.90
N HIS A 197 -14.04 12.93 8.85
CA HIS A 197 -15.04 11.89 9.02
C HIS A 197 -15.85 11.74 7.75
N ASN A 198 -16.01 10.51 7.32
CA ASN A 198 -16.89 10.15 6.24
C ASN A 198 -17.30 8.68 6.42
N THR A 199 -18.42 8.30 5.82
CA THR A 199 -18.87 6.90 5.76
C THR A 199 -18.95 6.42 4.32
N ILE A 200 -18.09 6.98 3.46
CA ILE A 200 -18.02 6.61 2.06
C ILE A 200 -17.45 5.19 2.00
N VAL A 201 -18.11 4.33 1.22
CA VAL A 201 -17.68 2.96 0.98
C VAL A 201 -17.58 2.76 -0.53
N GLY A 202 -16.38 2.42 -0.98
CA GLY A 202 -16.08 2.11 -2.37
C GLY A 202 -16.66 0.76 -2.81
N PRO A 203 -16.73 0.49 -4.12
CA PRO A 203 -17.09 -0.84 -4.61
C PRO A 203 -16.15 -1.93 -4.09
N GLY A 204 -16.71 -3.00 -3.54
CA GLY A 204 -15.94 -4.16 -3.04
C GLY A 204 -15.24 -3.95 -1.70
N GLU A 205 -15.25 -2.74 -1.17
CA GLU A 205 -14.81 -2.41 0.18
C GLU A 205 -15.80 -2.97 1.23
N ASP A 206 -15.29 -3.19 2.44
CA ASP A 206 -16.09 -3.67 3.55
C ASP A 206 -16.91 -2.55 4.22
N THR A 207 -17.54 -2.85 5.35
CA THR A 207 -18.44 -1.88 5.98
C THR A 207 -17.66 -0.70 6.56
N TYR A 208 -18.21 0.51 6.46
CA TYR A 208 -17.62 1.70 7.11
C TYR A 208 -17.29 1.50 8.60
N LYS A 209 -17.94 0.58 9.31
CA LYS A 209 -17.60 0.25 10.71
C LYS A 209 -16.20 -0.33 10.89
N HIS A 210 -15.61 -0.84 9.82
CA HIS A 210 -14.23 -1.32 9.75
C HIS A 210 -13.27 -0.20 9.35
N HIS A 211 -13.77 1.00 9.06
CA HIS A 211 -12.93 2.12 8.68
C HIS A 211 -12.44 2.91 9.90
N VAL A 212 -11.28 3.56 9.77
CA VAL A 212 -10.65 4.33 10.85
C VAL A 212 -11.38 5.64 11.11
N MET A 213 -11.79 6.37 10.07
CA MET A 213 -12.32 7.73 10.18
C MET A 213 -13.79 7.88 10.64
N PRO A 214 -14.66 6.87 10.59
CA PRO A 214 -15.96 6.97 11.25
C PRO A 214 -15.81 7.22 12.76
N ALA A 215 -16.66 8.10 13.29
CA ALA A 215 -16.60 8.59 14.66
C ALA A 215 -17.98 8.66 15.34
N GLY A 216 -17.97 9.09 16.61
CA GLY A 216 -19.18 9.31 17.39
C GLY A 216 -20.07 8.07 17.56
N GLY A 217 -21.38 8.29 17.55
CA GLY A 217 -22.42 7.27 17.75
C GLY A 217 -22.60 6.28 16.59
N SER A 218 -21.86 6.46 15.49
CA SER A 218 -21.86 5.52 14.37
C SER A 218 -21.15 4.19 14.67
N LEU A 219 -20.30 4.16 15.71
CA LEU A 219 -19.51 3.01 16.11
C LEU A 219 -19.90 2.48 17.49
N THR A 220 -20.07 1.16 17.59
CA THR A 220 -20.25 0.46 18.87
C THR A 220 -18.92 0.17 19.56
N ALA A 221 -19.00 -0.30 20.81
CA ALA A 221 -17.84 -0.78 21.55
C ALA A 221 -17.12 -1.93 20.84
N GLU A 222 -17.88 -2.83 20.22
CA GLU A 222 -17.33 -3.93 19.44
C GLU A 222 -16.68 -3.44 18.15
N ASP A 223 -17.28 -2.45 17.47
CA ASP A 223 -16.69 -1.91 16.24
C ASP A 223 -15.32 -1.27 16.48
N ARG A 224 -15.06 -0.74 17.69
CA ARG A 224 -13.78 -0.12 18.06
C ARG A 224 -12.73 -1.10 18.59
N ALA A 225 -13.15 -2.18 19.24
CA ALA A 225 -12.25 -3.09 19.95
C ALA A 225 -12.12 -4.47 19.30
N GLY A 226 -13.17 -4.98 18.65
CA GLY A 226 -13.30 -6.37 18.23
C GLY A 226 -12.37 -6.77 17.07
N TYR A 227 -11.97 -5.81 16.23
CA TYR A 227 -11.12 -6.05 15.07
C TYR A 227 -10.25 -4.81 14.75
N ARG A 228 -9.23 -5.01 13.92
CA ARG A 228 -8.40 -3.91 13.41
C ARG A 228 -9.22 -3.15 12.35
N ARG A 229 -9.30 -1.84 12.49
CA ARG A 229 -9.88 -0.96 11.46
C ARG A 229 -8.80 -0.56 10.45
N HIS A 230 -9.19 -0.17 9.24
CA HIS A 230 -8.26 0.33 8.21
C HIS A 230 -8.78 1.63 7.59
N PHE A 231 -7.95 2.35 6.85
CA PHE A 231 -8.45 3.49 6.07
C PHE A 231 -9.36 3.02 4.94
N SER A 232 -10.39 3.79 4.63
CA SER A 232 -11.23 3.53 3.46
C SER A 232 -10.47 3.73 2.14
N ASP A 233 -11.02 3.30 1.01
CA ASP A 233 -10.47 3.54 -0.33
C ASP A 233 -10.25 5.04 -0.58
N ASN A 234 -11.25 5.86 -0.20
CA ASN A 234 -11.19 7.31 -0.32
C ASN A 234 -10.13 7.92 0.62
N GLU A 235 -10.09 7.49 1.88
CA GLU A 235 -9.12 7.95 2.87
C GLU A 235 -7.68 7.57 2.47
N PHE A 236 -7.49 6.34 2.00
CA PHE A 236 -6.20 5.85 1.53
C PHE A 236 -5.71 6.68 0.35
N SER A 237 -6.56 7.00 -0.62
CA SER A 237 -6.22 7.87 -1.74
C SER A 237 -5.79 9.28 -1.31
N ILE A 238 -6.50 9.88 -0.35
CA ILE A 238 -6.17 11.21 0.18
C ILE A 238 -4.84 11.16 0.94
N LEU A 239 -4.63 10.17 1.81
CA LEU A 239 -3.37 9.99 2.53
C LEU A 239 -2.20 9.75 1.55
N ALA A 240 -2.42 8.98 0.49
CA ALA A 240 -1.41 8.76 -0.53
C ALA A 240 -1.00 10.06 -1.22
N ALA A 241 -1.94 10.98 -1.46
CA ALA A 241 -1.66 12.30 -2.03
C ALA A 241 -0.97 13.26 -1.06
N ASN A 242 -1.32 13.21 0.22
CA ASN A 242 -0.78 14.09 1.26
C ASN A 242 0.58 13.63 1.80
N LEU A 243 0.78 12.32 1.98
CA LEU A 243 2.00 11.75 2.55
C LEU A 243 2.94 11.18 1.49
N GLY A 244 2.41 10.71 0.36
CA GLY A 244 3.11 9.83 -0.59
C GLY A 244 3.05 8.37 -0.13
N LEU A 245 3.29 7.44 -1.07
CA LEU A 245 3.42 6.01 -0.77
C LEU A 245 4.88 5.64 -0.42
N SER A 246 5.11 4.41 0.04
CA SER A 246 6.46 3.89 0.33
C SER A 246 7.04 3.11 -0.83
N LEU A 247 6.17 2.65 -1.72
CA LEU A 247 6.51 1.95 -2.95
C LEU A 247 6.39 2.89 -4.14
N GLN A 248 7.21 2.66 -5.15
CA GLN A 248 7.06 3.29 -6.46
C GLN A 248 6.65 2.31 -7.52
N THR A 249 7.27 1.12 -7.47
CA THR A 249 7.00 0.03 -8.39
C THR A 249 7.03 -1.29 -7.65
N MET A 250 6.21 -2.23 -8.10
CA MET A 250 6.13 -3.59 -7.59
C MET A 250 5.94 -4.54 -8.75
N TRP A 251 6.64 -5.67 -8.71
CA TRP A 251 6.75 -6.55 -9.86
C TRP A 251 6.61 -8.02 -9.47
N ASN A 252 5.81 -8.73 -10.25
CA ASN A 252 5.65 -10.17 -10.19
C ASN A 252 5.70 -10.76 -11.61
N TRP A 253 6.15 -12.01 -11.72
CA TRP A 253 6.28 -12.70 -13.00
C TRP A 253 5.89 -14.17 -12.90
N ASP A 254 5.09 -14.62 -13.87
CA ASP A 254 4.96 -16.04 -14.19
C ASP A 254 5.96 -16.38 -15.29
N LEU A 255 6.84 -17.33 -15.00
CA LEU A 255 7.93 -17.77 -15.88
C LEU A 255 7.86 -19.28 -16.08
N VAL A 256 8.43 -19.76 -17.18
CA VAL A 256 8.60 -21.20 -17.45
C VAL A 256 10.09 -21.52 -17.46
N ASN A 257 10.54 -22.64 -16.90
CA ASN A 257 11.90 -23.13 -17.16
C ASN A 257 11.93 -23.80 -18.54
N PRO A 258 12.54 -23.20 -19.59
CA PRO A 258 12.51 -23.76 -20.94
C PRO A 258 13.50 -24.92 -21.14
N ASN A 259 14.32 -25.27 -20.15
CA ASN A 259 15.35 -26.31 -20.25
C ASN A 259 14.77 -27.68 -19.84
N ALA A 260 15.42 -28.77 -20.26
CA ALA A 260 15.14 -30.10 -19.70
C ALA A 260 15.65 -30.25 -18.26
N ASN A 261 16.77 -29.59 -17.95
CA ASN A 261 17.41 -29.65 -16.63
C ASN A 261 16.69 -28.73 -15.61
N PRO A 262 16.66 -29.12 -14.33
CA PRO A 262 16.12 -28.26 -13.28
C PRO A 262 16.98 -27.01 -13.06
N ALA A 263 16.33 -25.86 -12.98
CA ALA A 263 16.96 -24.63 -12.51
C ALA A 263 17.00 -24.61 -10.97
N HIS A 264 18.10 -24.15 -10.41
CA HIS A 264 18.35 -24.06 -8.96
C HIS A 264 18.44 -22.61 -8.46
N SER A 265 18.55 -21.65 -9.37
CA SER A 265 18.41 -20.22 -9.06
C SER A 265 18.06 -19.43 -10.31
N LEU A 266 17.62 -18.20 -10.10
CA LEU A 266 17.33 -17.23 -11.15
C LEU A 266 18.02 -15.90 -10.83
N GLU A 267 18.55 -15.26 -11.87
CA GLU A 267 19.12 -13.91 -11.82
C GLU A 267 18.41 -13.00 -12.81
N LEU A 268 17.98 -11.82 -12.33
CA LEU A 268 17.52 -10.71 -13.17
C LEU A 268 18.57 -9.62 -13.19
N ARG A 269 18.93 -9.16 -14.38
CA ARG A 269 19.67 -7.93 -14.55
C ARG A 269 18.71 -6.75 -14.53
N VAL A 270 18.91 -5.84 -13.59
CA VAL A 270 18.09 -4.64 -13.40
C VAL A 270 18.93 -3.39 -13.59
N LEU A 271 18.39 -2.38 -14.26
CA LEU A 271 19.00 -1.06 -14.35
C LEU A 271 18.37 -0.16 -13.29
N TYR A 272 19.19 0.46 -12.44
CA TYR A 272 18.78 1.34 -11.35
C TYR A 272 19.48 2.70 -11.47
N PRO A 273 18.81 3.85 -11.28
CA PRO A 273 19.39 5.17 -11.55
C PRO A 273 20.47 5.62 -10.54
N LEU A 274 20.71 4.87 -9.46
CA LEU A 274 21.74 5.20 -8.45
C LEU A 274 22.88 4.19 -8.42
N ALA A 275 24.07 4.67 -8.07
CA ALA A 275 25.28 3.85 -7.89
C ALA A 275 25.29 3.04 -6.58
N THR A 276 24.31 3.28 -5.70
CA THR A 276 24.03 2.43 -4.53
C THR A 276 22.95 1.42 -4.89
N ALA A 277 23.14 0.17 -4.47
CA ALA A 277 22.18 -0.91 -4.78
C ALA A 277 20.77 -0.59 -4.27
N PRO A 278 19.72 -0.87 -5.07
CA PRO A 278 18.36 -0.81 -4.58
C PRO A 278 18.17 -1.83 -3.46
N THR A 279 17.40 -1.49 -2.45
CA THR A 279 17.06 -2.39 -1.34
C THR A 279 15.76 -3.12 -1.67
N ILE A 280 15.67 -4.42 -1.45
CA ILE A 280 14.41 -5.16 -1.58
C ILE A 280 13.54 -4.85 -0.37
N ASP A 281 12.28 -4.51 -0.61
CA ASP A 281 11.32 -4.14 0.43
C ASP A 281 10.37 -5.32 0.69
N TRP A 282 9.62 -5.73 -0.32
CA TRP A 282 8.75 -6.90 -0.32
C TRP A 282 9.21 -7.91 -1.38
N PHE A 283 9.03 -9.19 -1.15
CA PHE A 283 9.19 -10.25 -2.14
C PHE A 283 8.08 -11.29 -2.05
N TYR A 284 7.83 -11.98 -3.16
CA TYR A 284 6.85 -13.05 -3.21
C TYR A 284 7.36 -14.28 -2.45
N GLY A 285 6.66 -14.64 -1.38
CA GLY A 285 6.96 -15.80 -0.53
C GLY A 285 6.06 -17.02 -0.79
N GLY A 286 5.08 -16.88 -1.69
CA GLY A 286 4.01 -17.84 -1.88
C GLY A 286 4.47 -19.20 -2.43
N CYS A 287 3.60 -20.19 -2.28
CA CYS A 287 3.80 -21.58 -2.68
C CYS A 287 3.99 -21.82 -4.18
N ASN A 288 3.85 -20.78 -5.04
CA ASN A 288 4.13 -20.87 -6.47
C ASN A 288 5.58 -20.48 -6.83
N SER A 289 6.42 -20.15 -5.84
CA SER A 289 7.82 -19.83 -6.05
C SER A 289 8.75 -20.94 -5.54
N PRO A 290 9.70 -21.43 -6.35
CA PRO A 290 10.75 -22.36 -5.91
C PRO A 290 11.73 -21.72 -4.92
N TRP A 291 11.85 -20.39 -4.94
CA TRP A 291 12.84 -19.63 -4.20
C TRP A 291 12.24 -18.44 -3.46
N ILE A 292 12.86 -18.03 -2.37
CA ILE A 292 12.46 -16.86 -1.58
C ILE A 292 13.66 -15.96 -1.31
N THR A 293 13.41 -14.81 -0.67
CA THR A 293 14.45 -13.89 -0.16
C THR A 293 15.48 -13.52 -1.24
N PRO A 294 15.06 -12.74 -2.26
CA PRO A 294 15.99 -12.28 -3.26
C PRO A 294 17.10 -11.40 -2.66
N THR A 295 18.24 -11.37 -3.33
CA THR A 295 19.40 -10.53 -2.96
C THR A 295 19.82 -9.65 -4.11
N VAL A 296 20.31 -8.43 -3.83
CA VAL A 296 20.84 -7.51 -4.85
C VAL A 296 22.36 -7.45 -4.75
N THR A 297 23.05 -7.57 -5.89
CA THR A 297 24.51 -7.42 -6.00
C THR A 297 24.88 -6.50 -7.16
N GLY A 298 26.03 -5.83 -7.05
CA GLY A 298 26.53 -4.90 -8.07
C GLY A 298 26.93 -3.55 -7.49
N PRO A 299 27.16 -2.53 -8.33
CA PRO A 299 26.91 -2.52 -9.78
C PRO A 299 27.73 -3.57 -10.56
N VAL A 300 27.18 -4.09 -11.66
CA VAL A 300 27.86 -5.02 -12.59
C VAL A 300 28.19 -4.32 -13.90
N GLY A 301 29.48 -4.17 -14.19
CA GLY A 301 29.95 -3.49 -15.39
C GLY A 301 29.75 -1.96 -15.36
N PRO A 302 29.93 -1.29 -16.51
CA PRO A 302 29.75 0.16 -16.61
C PRO A 302 28.28 0.58 -16.54
N SER A 303 28.04 1.85 -16.23
CA SER A 303 26.71 2.46 -16.36
C SER A 303 26.21 2.42 -17.80
N GLU A 304 24.90 2.31 -17.99
CA GLU A 304 24.22 2.28 -19.28
C GLU A 304 23.30 3.49 -19.43
N THR A 305 23.09 3.93 -20.67
CA THR A 305 22.10 4.96 -21.00
C THR A 305 20.78 4.32 -21.41
N PHE A 306 19.69 4.66 -20.73
CA PHE A 306 18.35 4.21 -21.07
C PHE A 306 17.36 5.40 -21.04
N GLN A 307 16.62 5.61 -22.13
CA GLN A 307 15.72 6.77 -22.29
C GLN A 307 16.36 8.13 -21.91
N GLY A 308 17.64 8.32 -22.22
CA GLY A 308 18.39 9.55 -21.89
C GLY A 308 18.86 9.67 -20.43
N GLY A 309 18.50 8.74 -19.55
CA GLY A 309 19.01 8.65 -18.18
C GLY A 309 20.24 7.74 -18.08
N THR A 310 21.06 7.96 -17.05
CA THR A 310 22.18 7.07 -16.68
C THR A 310 21.70 6.07 -15.63
N TYR A 311 22.00 4.79 -15.87
CA TYR A 311 21.62 3.70 -14.98
C TYR A 311 22.81 2.81 -14.66
N TYR A 312 22.82 2.26 -13.46
CA TYR A 312 23.79 1.31 -12.97
C TYR A 312 23.16 -0.09 -13.02
N PRO A 313 23.79 -1.07 -13.70
CA PRO A 313 23.26 -2.42 -13.74
C PRO A 313 23.49 -3.15 -12.41
N TYR A 314 22.50 -3.86 -11.89
CA TYR A 314 22.60 -4.75 -10.73
C TYR A 314 22.03 -6.13 -11.08
N ILE A 315 22.38 -7.13 -10.28
CA ILE A 315 21.82 -8.47 -10.35
C ILE A 315 20.93 -8.71 -9.13
N VAL A 316 19.68 -9.05 -9.38
CA VAL A 316 18.73 -9.53 -8.38
C VAL A 316 18.64 -11.04 -8.50
N LYS A 317 18.99 -11.76 -7.43
CA LYS A 317 19.11 -13.22 -7.43
C LYS A 317 18.11 -13.86 -6.48
N TRP A 318 17.37 -14.85 -6.99
CA TRP A 318 16.56 -15.78 -6.20
C TRP A 318 17.29 -17.13 -6.15
N SER A 319 17.66 -17.57 -4.95
CA SER A 319 18.37 -18.84 -4.76
C SER A 319 18.08 -19.56 -3.44
N THR A 320 17.52 -18.87 -2.44
CA THR A 320 17.13 -19.48 -1.18
C THR A 320 15.94 -20.42 -1.41
N PRO A 321 16.03 -21.73 -1.09
CA PRO A 321 14.92 -22.67 -1.28
C PRO A 321 13.65 -22.25 -0.55
N ASN A 322 12.50 -22.29 -1.23
CA ASN A 322 11.20 -22.06 -0.61
C ASN A 322 10.59 -23.38 -0.09
N PRO A 323 10.43 -23.57 1.23
CA PRO A 323 9.78 -24.78 1.76
C PRO A 323 8.29 -24.89 1.40
N ASN A 324 7.65 -23.77 1.04
CA ASN A 324 6.23 -23.75 0.67
C ASN A 324 6.00 -24.07 -0.82
N TRP A 325 7.05 -24.07 -1.65
CA TRP A 325 6.96 -24.51 -3.05
C TRP A 325 6.32 -25.89 -3.07
N ALA A 326 5.32 -26.09 -3.92
CA ALA A 326 4.58 -27.35 -4.04
C ALA A 326 3.61 -27.73 -2.92
N THR A 327 3.46 -26.91 -1.87
CA THR A 327 2.67 -27.31 -0.70
C THR A 327 1.24 -26.76 -0.74
N GLY A 328 0.32 -27.45 -0.07
CA GLY A 328 -1.04 -26.94 0.17
C GLY A 328 -1.94 -26.90 -1.08
N SER A 329 -2.68 -25.79 -1.25
CA SER A 329 -3.70 -25.59 -2.29
C SER A 329 -3.16 -25.13 -3.64
N CYS A 330 -1.85 -25.22 -3.85
CA CYS A 330 -1.17 -24.62 -5.00
C CYS A 330 -1.11 -25.61 -6.16
N VAL A 331 -1.39 -25.13 -7.37
CA VAL A 331 -1.75 -25.98 -8.52
C VAL A 331 -0.50 -26.21 -9.39
N GLY A 332 -0.05 -27.46 -9.55
CA GLY A 332 1.03 -27.82 -10.49
C GLY A 332 1.69 -29.17 -10.20
N LEU A 333 2.62 -29.60 -11.07
CA LEU A 333 3.59 -30.69 -10.81
C LEU A 333 4.97 -30.08 -10.46
N PRO A 334 5.15 -29.63 -9.21
CA PRO A 334 6.33 -28.89 -8.77
C PRO A 334 7.52 -29.80 -8.43
N GLY A 335 8.73 -29.23 -8.43
CA GLY A 335 9.97 -29.89 -8.00
C GLY A 335 10.23 -29.77 -6.50
N PRO A 336 11.36 -30.31 -6.00
CA PRO A 336 11.82 -30.06 -4.63
C PRO A 336 12.00 -28.56 -4.34
N PRO A 337 11.91 -28.13 -3.06
CA PRO A 337 12.28 -26.76 -2.65
C PRO A 337 13.62 -26.32 -3.25
N GLY A 338 13.66 -25.11 -3.81
CA GLY A 338 14.84 -24.57 -4.48
C GLY A 338 15.05 -25.08 -5.91
N GLN A 339 14.13 -25.85 -6.47
CA GLN A 339 14.24 -26.39 -7.83
C GLN A 339 12.99 -26.12 -8.67
N ALA A 340 13.18 -25.50 -9.84
CA ALA A 340 12.19 -25.41 -10.90
C ALA A 340 12.50 -26.47 -11.98
N PRO A 341 11.74 -27.58 -12.06
CA PRO A 341 11.96 -28.60 -13.07
C PRO A 341 11.78 -28.08 -14.50
N GLY A 342 12.28 -28.83 -15.48
CA GLY A 342 12.15 -28.47 -16.88
C GLY A 342 10.69 -28.43 -17.35
N GLY A 343 10.32 -27.37 -18.07
CA GLY A 343 8.97 -27.14 -18.59
C GLY A 343 7.93 -26.69 -17.55
N VAL A 344 8.34 -26.47 -16.30
CA VAL A 344 7.42 -26.08 -15.21
C VAL A 344 7.26 -24.56 -15.14
N LEU A 345 6.01 -24.13 -14.97
CA LEU A 345 5.65 -22.75 -14.63
C LEU A 345 5.99 -22.47 -13.15
N PHE A 346 6.61 -21.34 -12.88
CA PHE A 346 6.89 -20.86 -11.54
C PHE A 346 6.70 -19.34 -11.46
N HIS A 347 6.49 -18.86 -10.24
CA HIS A 347 6.23 -17.45 -9.95
C HIS A 347 7.38 -16.84 -9.14
N ILE A 348 7.74 -15.59 -9.41
CA ILE A 348 8.67 -14.81 -8.58
C ILE A 348 8.22 -13.35 -8.52
N GLY A 349 8.65 -12.62 -7.50
CA GLY A 349 8.23 -11.23 -7.31
C GLY A 349 9.07 -10.46 -6.32
N ALA A 350 9.18 -9.15 -6.53
CA ALA A 350 9.80 -8.21 -5.62
C ALA A 350 9.34 -6.75 -5.84
N SER A 351 9.39 -5.97 -4.76
CA SER A 351 9.43 -4.51 -4.79
C SER A 351 10.80 -4.00 -4.30
N PHE A 352 11.13 -2.78 -4.70
CA PHE A 352 12.38 -2.13 -4.31
C PHE A 352 12.07 -0.87 -3.51
N ALA A 353 12.73 -0.72 -2.36
CA ALA A 353 12.61 0.45 -1.51
C ALA A 353 13.22 1.67 -2.20
N GLY A 354 12.53 2.80 -2.11
CA GLY A 354 12.98 4.08 -2.61
C GLY A 354 11.86 5.09 -2.60
N VAL A 355 12.06 6.22 -1.91
CA VAL A 355 11.09 7.31 -1.81
C VAL A 355 11.53 8.48 -2.70
N ASN A 356 11.10 8.51 -3.95
CA ASN A 356 11.28 9.71 -4.76
C ASN A 356 10.17 9.90 -5.79
N PHE A 357 9.01 10.40 -5.35
CA PHE A 357 7.81 10.58 -6.19
C PHE A 357 7.85 11.82 -7.09
N ASN A 358 9.01 12.43 -7.29
CA ASN A 358 9.09 13.62 -8.14
C ASN A 358 8.86 13.22 -9.61
N LEU A 359 8.06 13.99 -10.34
CA LEU A 359 7.82 13.89 -11.78
C LEU A 359 9.09 13.86 -12.64
N SER A 360 10.23 14.30 -12.11
CA SER A 360 11.54 14.25 -12.78
C SER A 360 12.34 12.97 -12.52
N THR A 361 11.83 12.01 -11.74
CA THR A 361 12.56 10.77 -11.49
C THR A 361 12.55 9.85 -12.70
N LEU A 362 13.76 9.44 -13.08
CA LEU A 362 14.00 8.32 -13.98
C LEU A 362 13.24 7.08 -13.50
N ASN A 363 12.96 6.14 -14.42
CA ASN A 363 12.37 4.87 -14.04
C ASN A 363 13.15 4.25 -12.90
N PRO A 364 12.48 3.83 -11.81
CA PRO A 364 13.21 3.34 -10.66
C PRO A 364 13.92 2.04 -11.02
N ILE A 365 13.28 1.12 -11.77
CA ILE A 365 13.84 -0.18 -12.10
C ILE A 365 13.47 -0.55 -13.55
N VAL A 366 14.46 -0.95 -14.35
CA VAL A 366 14.24 -1.52 -15.70
C VAL A 366 14.80 -2.94 -15.74
N ILE A 367 13.98 -3.92 -16.10
CA ILE A 367 14.40 -5.33 -16.25
C ILE A 367 15.01 -5.55 -17.63
N LYS A 368 16.17 -6.21 -17.71
CA LYS A 368 16.88 -6.43 -18.99
C LYS A 368 17.04 -7.90 -19.35
N ASP A 369 17.72 -8.66 -18.49
CA ASP A 369 18.10 -10.05 -18.79
C ASP A 369 17.64 -10.99 -17.67
N ILE A 370 17.28 -12.22 -18.03
CA ILE A 370 16.96 -13.31 -17.10
C ILE A 370 17.93 -14.44 -17.36
N THR A 371 18.53 -14.97 -16.29
CA THR A 371 19.41 -16.14 -16.35
C THR A 371 18.98 -17.16 -15.32
N LEU A 372 18.57 -18.33 -15.77
CA LEU A 372 18.43 -19.52 -14.93
C LEU A 372 19.78 -20.17 -14.75
N ARG A 373 20.05 -20.72 -13.56
CA ARG A 373 21.30 -21.43 -13.28
C ARG A 373 21.06 -22.85 -12.79
N ASP A 374 22.00 -23.74 -13.10
CA ASP A 374 22.03 -25.10 -12.56
C ASP A 374 22.51 -25.14 -11.09
N SER A 375 22.64 -26.35 -10.53
CA SER A 375 23.08 -26.56 -9.15
C SER A 375 24.53 -26.14 -8.91
N ALA A 376 25.36 -26.10 -9.95
CA ALA A 376 26.74 -25.62 -9.91
C ALA A 376 26.83 -24.11 -10.19
N SER A 377 25.70 -23.41 -10.25
CA SER A 377 25.59 -21.98 -10.60
C SER A 377 26.04 -21.64 -12.03
N ASN A 378 26.14 -22.61 -12.94
CA ASN A 378 26.36 -22.33 -14.36
C ASN A 378 25.07 -21.84 -15.02
N PRO A 379 25.13 -20.87 -15.95
CA PRO A 379 23.97 -20.48 -16.75
C PRO A 379 23.39 -21.67 -17.52
N LEU A 380 22.08 -21.84 -17.46
CA LEU A 380 21.37 -22.76 -18.35
C LEU A 380 21.30 -22.19 -19.77
N ALA A 381 21.18 -23.10 -20.74
CA ALA A 381 21.23 -22.75 -22.17
C ALA A 381 20.05 -21.88 -22.62
N LEU A 382 18.86 -22.15 -22.11
CA LEU A 382 17.63 -21.46 -22.45
C LEU A 382 17.12 -20.65 -21.25
N ASN A 383 16.52 -19.49 -21.51
CA ASN A 383 16.07 -18.57 -20.47
C ASN A 383 14.72 -17.95 -20.82
N PRO A 384 13.86 -17.62 -19.83
CA PRO A 384 12.63 -16.89 -20.08
C PRO A 384 12.90 -15.51 -20.69
N ARG A 385 11.90 -14.98 -21.41
CA ARG A 385 11.94 -13.63 -22.01
C ARG A 385 10.81 -12.77 -21.46
N LEU A 386 11.07 -11.47 -21.33
CA LEU A 386 10.14 -10.46 -20.85
C LEU A 386 10.35 -9.15 -21.61
N HIS A 387 9.26 -8.40 -21.78
CA HIS A 387 9.37 -6.97 -22.06
C HIS A 387 9.76 -6.22 -20.78
N ALA A 388 10.51 -5.12 -20.96
CA ALA A 388 10.71 -4.13 -19.93
C ALA A 388 9.59 -3.09 -19.97
N PHE A 389 9.29 -2.52 -18.81
CA PHE A 389 8.32 -1.45 -18.66
C PHE A 389 9.00 -0.26 -17.98
N ASP A 390 8.57 0.95 -18.34
CA ASP A 390 8.89 2.16 -17.60
C ASP A 390 7.84 2.44 -16.51
N ALA A 391 8.04 3.49 -15.71
CA ALA A 391 7.10 3.94 -14.69
C ALA A 391 6.09 4.97 -15.20
N GLY A 392 6.02 5.19 -16.52
CA GLY A 392 5.23 6.22 -17.15
C GLY A 392 6.00 7.53 -17.33
N THR A 393 5.92 8.10 -18.52
CA THR A 393 6.47 9.42 -18.87
C THR A 393 5.34 10.38 -19.18
N LEU A 394 5.32 11.54 -18.51
CA LEU A 394 4.36 12.60 -18.79
C LEU A 394 4.80 13.38 -20.04
N ASP A 395 4.01 13.33 -21.09
CA ASP A 395 4.13 14.19 -22.26
C ASP A 395 3.47 15.54 -21.94
N THR A 396 4.29 16.56 -21.73
CA THR A 396 3.83 17.90 -21.35
C THR A 396 3.13 18.65 -22.49
N ILE A 397 3.23 18.19 -23.73
CA ILE A 397 2.63 18.85 -24.90
C ILE A 397 1.15 18.45 -25.02
N ASN A 398 0.85 17.16 -24.96
CA ASN A 398 -0.53 16.66 -25.09
C ASN A 398 -1.18 16.30 -23.74
N GLY A 399 -0.41 16.30 -22.65
CA GLY A 399 -0.86 15.97 -21.31
C GLY A 399 -1.09 14.48 -21.08
N ASN A 400 -0.54 13.58 -21.89
CA ASN A 400 -0.68 12.15 -21.69
C ASN A 400 0.43 11.61 -20.77
N LEU A 401 0.04 10.80 -19.79
CA LEU A 401 0.96 9.88 -19.14
C LEU A 401 1.06 8.63 -20.00
N ASN A 402 2.26 8.32 -20.50
CA ASN A 402 2.47 7.19 -21.38
C ASN A 402 3.35 6.13 -20.72
N LEU A 403 2.89 4.88 -20.73
CA LEU A 403 3.68 3.72 -20.37
C LEU A 403 4.52 3.28 -21.57
N GLY A 404 5.83 3.25 -21.40
CA GLY A 404 6.76 2.65 -22.34
C GLY A 404 6.90 1.14 -22.11
N VAL A 405 6.84 0.38 -23.19
CA VAL A 405 7.09 -1.08 -23.20
C VAL A 405 8.19 -1.38 -24.21
N PHE A 406 9.23 -2.11 -23.79
CA PHE A 406 10.45 -2.29 -24.56
C PHE A 406 10.86 -3.76 -24.69
N ASN A 407 11.29 -4.15 -25.88
CA ASN A 407 12.10 -5.35 -26.06
C ASN A 407 13.57 -4.95 -25.94
N VAL A 408 14.11 -4.98 -24.72
CA VAL A 408 15.50 -4.57 -24.47
C VAL A 408 16.43 -5.62 -25.07
N ALA A 409 17.33 -5.21 -25.96
CA ALA A 409 18.20 -6.14 -26.67
C ALA A 409 19.15 -6.86 -25.69
N GLY A 410 18.98 -8.18 -25.58
CA GLY A 410 19.94 -9.09 -24.96
C GLY A 410 20.81 -9.83 -25.99
N PRO A 411 21.75 -10.70 -25.57
CA PRO A 411 22.70 -11.39 -26.46
C PRO A 411 22.05 -12.32 -27.51
N ALA A 412 20.79 -12.70 -27.32
CA ALA A 412 20.02 -13.58 -28.19
C ALA A 412 18.74 -12.90 -28.72
N ALA A 413 18.78 -11.58 -28.96
CA ALA A 413 17.58 -10.78 -29.13
C ALA A 413 16.71 -11.26 -30.32
N VAL A 414 15.49 -11.68 -29.99
CA VAL A 414 14.44 -12.10 -30.94
C VAL A 414 13.26 -11.13 -30.88
N PRO A 415 12.43 -11.03 -31.94
CA PRO A 415 11.16 -10.33 -31.85
C PRO A 415 10.25 -10.98 -30.81
N LEU A 416 9.63 -10.16 -29.96
CA LEU A 416 8.68 -10.59 -28.94
C LEU A 416 7.30 -10.00 -29.24
N GLN A 417 6.25 -10.75 -28.91
CA GLN A 417 4.88 -10.29 -28.99
C GLN A 417 4.40 -9.87 -27.60
N LEU A 418 3.94 -8.62 -27.49
CA LEU A 418 3.21 -8.12 -26.35
C LEU A 418 1.72 -8.42 -26.57
N GLN A 419 1.10 -9.16 -25.66
CA GLN A 419 -0.31 -9.51 -25.73
C GLN A 419 -1.04 -9.16 -24.44
N ASN A 420 -2.32 -8.80 -24.58
CA ASN A 420 -3.24 -8.52 -23.47
C ASN A 420 -2.64 -7.59 -22.41
N LEU A 421 -2.04 -6.46 -22.84
CA LEU A 421 -1.64 -5.42 -21.90
C LEU A 421 -2.92 -4.77 -21.36
N GLU A 422 -3.24 -5.11 -20.11
CA GLU A 422 -4.37 -4.57 -19.37
C GLU A 422 -3.88 -3.57 -18.32
N VAL A 423 -4.71 -2.58 -18.02
CA VAL A 423 -4.50 -1.63 -16.94
C VAL A 423 -5.75 -1.51 -16.08
N ARG A 424 -5.55 -1.31 -14.78
CA ARG A 424 -6.55 -1.04 -13.74
C ARG A 424 -6.06 0.11 -12.88
N GLU A 425 -6.92 1.08 -12.58
CA GLU A 425 -6.62 2.17 -11.65
C GLU A 425 -7.20 1.80 -10.29
N LEU A 426 -6.36 1.78 -9.26
CA LEU A 426 -6.70 1.21 -7.95
C LEU A 426 -6.69 2.29 -6.86
N PRO A 427 -7.62 2.23 -5.88
CA PRO A 427 -7.67 3.15 -4.74
C PRO A 427 -6.57 2.85 -3.70
N ARG A 428 -6.10 1.60 -3.63
CA ARG A 428 -5.08 1.14 -2.69
C ARG A 428 -3.93 0.43 -3.39
N VAL A 429 -2.97 -0.04 -2.62
CA VAL A 429 -1.88 -0.90 -3.08
C VAL A 429 -2.39 -2.34 -3.16
N LEU A 430 -2.34 -2.94 -4.35
CA LEU A 430 -2.53 -4.39 -4.48
C LEU A 430 -1.35 -5.11 -3.84
N ALA A 431 -1.65 -6.10 -3.00
CA ALA A 431 -0.62 -6.90 -2.37
C ALA A 431 0.21 -7.69 -3.39
N LEU A 432 1.53 -7.74 -3.16
CA LEU A 432 2.45 -8.50 -3.99
C LEU A 432 2.04 -9.98 -4.09
N ASP A 433 1.59 -10.57 -2.99
CA ASP A 433 1.15 -11.98 -2.97
C ASP A 433 -0.14 -12.22 -3.78
N GLN A 434 -0.89 -11.16 -4.10
CA GLN A 434 -2.10 -11.21 -4.92
C GLN A 434 -1.84 -10.89 -6.41
N MET A 435 -0.65 -10.41 -6.76
CA MET A 435 -0.23 -10.16 -8.15
C MET A 435 0.15 -11.46 -8.87
N VAL A 436 -0.79 -12.40 -8.92
CA VAL A 436 -0.65 -13.76 -9.49
C VAL A 436 -1.84 -14.08 -10.38
N ALA A 437 -1.76 -15.17 -11.14
CA ALA A 437 -2.89 -15.66 -11.92
C ALA A 437 -4.08 -15.99 -11.01
N ASN A 438 -5.23 -15.38 -11.27
CA ASN A 438 -6.45 -15.51 -10.46
C ASN A 438 -6.32 -15.01 -9.01
N GLY A 439 -5.31 -14.18 -8.70
CA GLY A 439 -5.23 -13.50 -7.40
C GLY A 439 -6.42 -12.57 -7.18
N ARG A 440 -6.78 -12.37 -5.91
CA ARG A 440 -7.87 -11.47 -5.50
C ARG A 440 -7.34 -10.04 -5.44
N ILE A 441 -8.11 -9.05 -5.87
CA ILE A 441 -7.75 -7.64 -5.61
C ILE A 441 -7.95 -7.38 -4.11
N ALA A 442 -6.85 -7.37 -3.37
CA ALA A 442 -6.82 -7.20 -1.92
C ALA A 442 -5.49 -6.59 -1.47
N ASP A 443 -5.52 -5.88 -0.35
CA ASP A 443 -4.32 -5.31 0.25
C ASP A 443 -3.46 -6.36 0.98
N PHE A 444 -2.35 -5.92 1.58
CA PHE A 444 -1.42 -6.84 2.25
C PHE A 444 -2.00 -7.51 3.51
N THR A 445 -3.08 -6.95 4.06
CA THR A 445 -3.82 -7.53 5.18
C THR A 445 -4.92 -8.50 4.72
N GLY A 446 -5.16 -8.58 3.40
CA GLY A 446 -6.14 -9.45 2.79
C GLY A 446 -7.51 -8.80 2.60
N GLU A 447 -7.63 -7.50 2.89
CA GLU A 447 -8.89 -6.78 2.73
C GLU A 447 -9.19 -6.55 1.25
N PRO A 448 -10.39 -6.93 0.76
CA PRO A 448 -10.77 -6.70 -0.62
C PRO A 448 -10.94 -5.22 -0.94
N PHE A 449 -10.67 -4.89 -2.20
CA PHE A 449 -11.13 -3.67 -2.83
C PHE A 449 -11.30 -3.91 -4.33
N GLU A 450 -11.94 -3.00 -5.05
CA GLU A 450 -12.07 -3.07 -6.51
C GLU A 450 -11.34 -1.91 -7.19
N PRO A 451 -10.98 -2.05 -8.48
CA PRO A 451 -10.55 -0.91 -9.28
C PRO A 451 -11.62 0.18 -9.30
N TRP A 452 -11.19 1.42 -9.50
CA TRP A 452 -12.13 2.52 -9.72
C TRP A 452 -13.08 2.19 -10.88
N PRO A 453 -14.38 2.52 -10.79
CA PRO A 453 -15.35 2.17 -11.81
C PRO A 453 -14.93 2.61 -13.21
N ASN A 454 -15.13 1.74 -14.20
CA ASN A 454 -14.85 2.01 -15.61
C ASN A 454 -13.39 2.35 -15.96
N THR A 455 -12.42 1.99 -15.10
CA THR A 455 -10.99 2.24 -15.38
C THR A 455 -10.25 1.03 -15.97
N THR A 456 -10.81 -0.17 -15.83
CA THR A 456 -10.21 -1.40 -16.39
C THR A 456 -10.28 -1.37 -17.92
N ARG A 457 -9.13 -1.45 -18.59
CA ARG A 457 -9.05 -1.39 -20.05
C ARG A 457 -7.91 -2.24 -20.62
N THR A 458 -8.12 -2.83 -21.78
CA THR A 458 -7.05 -3.44 -22.59
C THR A 458 -6.41 -2.38 -23.47
N LEU A 459 -5.15 -2.05 -23.19
CA LEU A 459 -4.38 -1.04 -23.92
C LEU A 459 -3.79 -1.60 -25.22
N VAL A 460 -3.30 -2.84 -25.18
CA VAL A 460 -2.74 -3.53 -26.35
C VAL A 460 -3.28 -4.96 -26.37
N ARG A 461 -3.98 -5.31 -27.45
CA ARG A 461 -4.40 -6.70 -27.68
C ARG A 461 -3.21 -7.54 -28.14
N GLU A 462 -2.51 -7.06 -29.14
CA GLU A 462 -1.30 -7.67 -29.68
C GLU A 462 -0.41 -6.61 -30.33
N SER A 463 0.91 -6.69 -30.12
CA SER A 463 1.91 -5.91 -30.84
C SER A 463 3.23 -6.68 -30.90
N THR A 464 3.95 -6.60 -32.01
CA THR A 464 5.28 -7.24 -32.14
C THR A 464 6.37 -6.19 -32.01
N LEU A 465 7.31 -6.42 -31.08
CA LEU A 465 8.45 -5.54 -30.82
C LEU A 465 9.75 -6.23 -31.22
N SER A 466 10.40 -5.68 -32.24
CA SER A 466 11.77 -6.09 -32.60
C SER A 466 12.76 -5.73 -31.49
N PRO A 467 13.91 -6.43 -31.41
CA PRO A 467 15.00 -6.08 -30.49
C PRO A 467 15.37 -4.59 -30.49
N GLY A 468 15.51 -4.01 -29.30
CA GLY A 468 15.85 -2.60 -29.10
C GLY A 468 14.74 -1.62 -29.47
N LYS A 469 13.53 -2.11 -29.78
CA LYS A 469 12.35 -1.28 -30.04
C LYS A 469 11.40 -1.29 -28.85
N GLY A 470 10.54 -0.28 -28.80
CA GLY A 470 9.47 -0.20 -27.83
C GLY A 470 8.27 0.54 -28.40
N ILE A 471 7.17 0.50 -27.65
CA ILE A 471 5.96 1.28 -27.88
C ILE A 471 5.71 2.19 -26.69
N SER A 472 5.05 3.30 -26.96
CA SER A 472 4.56 4.24 -25.95
C SER A 472 3.04 4.21 -25.97
N VAL A 473 2.44 3.89 -24.83
CA VAL A 473 1.02 3.61 -24.71
C VAL A 473 0.39 4.60 -23.72
N PRO A 474 -0.57 5.43 -24.14
CA PRO A 474 -1.21 6.37 -23.22
C PRO A 474 -2.01 5.61 -22.16
N ILE A 475 -1.70 5.87 -20.90
CA ILE A 475 -2.38 5.27 -19.75
C ILE A 475 -3.25 6.26 -19.01
N ALA A 476 -3.03 7.57 -19.13
CA ALA A 476 -3.90 8.57 -18.51
C ALA A 476 -3.69 9.93 -19.16
N LYS A 477 -4.59 10.87 -18.89
CA LYS A 477 -4.46 12.25 -19.37
C LYS A 477 -4.63 13.26 -18.25
N LEU A 478 -3.82 14.32 -18.21
CA LEU A 478 -3.88 15.39 -17.22
C LEU A 478 -5.27 16.02 -17.07
N THR A 479 -6.02 16.07 -18.17
CA THR A 479 -7.36 16.65 -18.21
C THR A 479 -8.45 15.69 -17.68
N GLN A 480 -8.13 14.43 -17.41
CA GLN A 480 -9.10 13.46 -16.91
C GLN A 480 -9.55 13.84 -15.49
N ALA A 481 -10.77 13.48 -15.13
CA ALA A 481 -11.25 13.69 -13.76
C ALA A 481 -10.40 12.88 -12.77
N ARG A 482 -10.17 13.46 -11.60
CA ARG A 482 -9.60 12.76 -10.44
C ARG A 482 -10.66 11.86 -9.82
N HIS A 483 -10.28 10.72 -9.25
CA HIS A 483 -11.26 9.81 -8.62
C HIS A 483 -11.74 10.38 -7.30
N VAL A 484 -10.84 11.06 -6.58
CA VAL A 484 -11.16 11.86 -5.41
C VAL A 484 -10.86 13.32 -5.72
N TYR A 485 -11.89 14.15 -5.65
CA TYR A 485 -11.75 15.61 -5.70
C TYR A 485 -12.89 16.24 -4.90
N GLU A 486 -12.57 16.72 -3.71
CA GLU A 486 -13.51 17.33 -2.78
C GLU A 486 -13.02 18.72 -2.38
N VAL A 487 -13.91 19.71 -2.49
CA VAL A 487 -13.64 21.08 -2.04
C VAL A 487 -14.41 21.30 -0.74
N ILE A 488 -13.67 21.45 0.35
CA ILE A 488 -14.19 21.69 1.70
C ILE A 488 -14.17 23.19 1.94
N THR A 489 -15.35 23.79 2.06
CA THR A 489 -15.51 25.23 2.30
C THR A 489 -15.58 25.56 3.79
N ALA A 490 -15.48 26.86 4.13
CA ALA A 490 -15.71 27.33 5.50
C ALA A 490 -17.12 27.01 6.01
N ASP A 491 -18.12 26.96 5.14
CA ASP A 491 -19.48 26.59 5.53
C ASP A 491 -19.64 25.08 5.69
N ASP A 492 -18.91 24.26 4.92
CA ASP A 492 -18.80 22.82 5.17
C ASP A 492 -18.20 22.56 6.55
N CYS A 493 -17.11 23.25 6.89
CA CYS A 493 -16.51 23.19 8.22
C CYS A 493 -17.51 23.53 9.35
N LYS A 494 -18.30 24.60 9.20
CA LYS A 494 -19.32 24.97 10.20
C LYS A 494 -20.45 23.94 10.28
N ARG A 495 -20.89 23.38 9.15
CA ARG A 495 -21.91 22.33 9.12
C ARG A 495 -21.43 21.05 9.78
N ALA A 496 -20.20 20.61 9.48
CA ALA A 496 -19.60 19.43 10.08
C ALA A 496 -19.56 19.52 11.61
N GLN A 497 -19.21 20.69 12.16
CA GLN A 497 -19.24 20.95 13.60
C GLN A 497 -20.65 20.88 14.24
N SER A 498 -21.72 20.89 13.45
CA SER A 498 -23.11 20.91 13.93
C SER A 498 -23.87 19.58 13.79
N ASP A 499 -23.35 18.60 13.05
CA ASP A 499 -24.03 17.32 12.79
C ASP A 499 -23.50 16.17 13.68
N SER A 500 -24.26 15.80 14.70
CA SER A 500 -23.85 14.88 15.77
C SER A 500 -23.80 13.39 15.41
N PHE A 501 -24.38 12.96 14.28
CA PHE A 501 -24.59 11.53 14.00
C PHE A 501 -23.37 10.84 13.38
N LEU A 502 -22.57 11.59 12.63
CA LEU A 502 -21.32 11.13 12.00
C LEU A 502 -20.08 11.81 12.60
N ASN A 503 -20.23 13.03 13.14
CA ASN A 503 -19.11 13.88 13.54
C ASN A 503 -18.99 13.95 15.08
N GLY A 504 -18.43 12.90 15.70
CA GLY A 504 -17.99 13.03 17.09
C GLY A 504 -17.12 14.29 17.25
N PRO A 505 -17.18 15.03 18.37
CA PRO A 505 -16.40 16.26 18.52
C PRO A 505 -14.92 15.93 18.80
N ASP A 506 -14.20 15.34 17.85
CA ASP A 506 -12.78 14.95 17.96
C ASP A 506 -11.84 15.85 17.12
N THR A 507 -12.33 16.99 16.61
CA THR A 507 -11.49 18.00 15.92
C THR A 507 -11.75 19.44 16.38
N ALA A 508 -10.79 20.09 17.04
CA ALA A 508 -11.01 21.45 17.58
C ALA A 508 -11.17 22.52 16.47
N ASP A 509 -10.47 22.36 15.34
CA ASP A 509 -10.46 23.31 14.22
C ASP A 509 -10.60 22.59 12.86
N CYS A 510 -11.54 23.03 12.02
CA CYS A 510 -11.64 22.60 10.62
C CYS A 510 -11.06 23.68 9.70
N ARG A 511 -10.16 23.29 8.79
CA ARG A 511 -9.56 24.20 7.80
C ARG A 511 -10.13 23.90 6.40
N PRO A 512 -10.67 24.90 5.69
CA PRO A 512 -11.07 24.75 4.29
C PRO A 512 -9.90 24.41 3.38
N GLY A 513 -10.20 23.70 2.29
CA GLY A 513 -9.21 23.35 1.27
C GLY A 513 -9.72 22.26 0.34
N THR A 514 -8.79 21.59 -0.35
CA THR A 514 -9.14 20.60 -1.37
C THR A 514 -8.48 19.26 -1.05
N SER A 515 -9.28 18.22 -0.97
CA SER A 515 -8.81 16.82 -0.92
C SER A 515 -8.80 16.25 -2.32
N ILE A 516 -7.72 15.57 -2.68
CA ILE A 516 -7.48 15.06 -4.03
C ILE A 516 -6.67 13.77 -3.96
N ASP A 517 -6.88 12.83 -4.88
CA ASP A 517 -6.03 11.65 -5.04
C ASP A 517 -4.79 11.93 -5.91
N LEU A 518 -3.89 10.93 -5.96
CA LEU A 518 -2.73 10.96 -6.84
C LEU A 518 -3.14 10.77 -8.30
N PHE A 519 -2.33 11.29 -9.24
CA PHE A 519 -2.50 11.05 -10.68
C PHE A 519 -1.75 9.81 -11.15
N PRO A 520 -2.36 8.93 -11.98
CA PRO A 520 -3.77 8.95 -12.39
C PRO A 520 -4.73 8.34 -11.38
N SER A 521 -4.19 7.60 -10.41
CA SER A 521 -4.88 7.04 -9.25
C SER A 521 -3.83 6.78 -8.17
N THR A 522 -4.23 6.36 -6.96
CA THR A 522 -3.30 5.92 -5.89
C THR A 522 -2.23 4.96 -6.41
N THR A 523 -2.65 3.89 -7.06
CA THR A 523 -1.77 3.01 -7.83
C THR A 523 -2.40 2.65 -9.17
N VAL A 524 -1.55 2.20 -10.09
CA VAL A 524 -1.94 1.70 -11.41
C VAL A 524 -1.36 0.31 -11.57
N TYR A 525 -2.23 -0.67 -11.84
CA TYR A 525 -1.88 -2.07 -11.96
C TYR A 525 -2.01 -2.55 -13.40
N PHE A 526 -0.98 -3.25 -13.88
CA PHE A 526 -0.85 -3.78 -15.23
C PHE A 526 -0.68 -5.29 -15.20
N THR A 527 -1.27 -5.96 -16.20
CA THR A 527 -0.87 -7.32 -16.55
C THR A 527 -0.57 -7.40 -18.03
N ALA A 528 0.44 -8.18 -18.42
CA ALA A 528 0.83 -8.33 -19.81
C ALA A 528 1.47 -9.69 -20.07
N ASN A 529 1.19 -10.25 -21.24
CA ASN A 529 1.88 -11.45 -21.72
C ASN A 529 3.02 -11.05 -22.65
N THR A 530 4.19 -11.62 -22.42
CA THR A 530 5.31 -11.62 -23.36
C THR A 530 5.37 -12.99 -24.01
N VAL A 531 5.22 -13.03 -25.34
CA VAL A 531 5.26 -14.27 -26.12
C VAL A 531 6.47 -14.25 -27.04
N GLU A 532 7.31 -15.27 -26.94
CA GLU A 532 8.30 -15.61 -27.96
C GLU A 532 7.67 -16.64 -28.92
N PRO A 533 7.26 -16.26 -30.16
CA PRO A 533 6.37 -17.10 -30.97
C PRO A 533 6.99 -18.41 -31.46
N ASN A 534 8.31 -18.46 -31.58
CA ASN A 534 9.05 -19.60 -32.12
C ASN A 534 10.24 -19.95 -31.21
N ALA A 535 9.97 -20.03 -29.91
CA ALA A 535 10.96 -20.41 -28.92
C ALA A 535 11.24 -21.92 -28.98
N THR A 536 12.51 -22.30 -28.80
CA THR A 536 12.87 -23.67 -28.45
C THR A 536 12.70 -23.86 -26.94
N TYR A 537 11.93 -24.86 -26.51
CA TYR A 537 11.74 -25.17 -25.09
C TYR A 537 11.47 -26.66 -24.86
N TRP A 538 11.70 -27.12 -23.64
CA TRP A 538 11.43 -28.49 -23.21
C TRP A 538 9.94 -28.71 -22.94
N ASP A 539 9.34 -29.66 -23.66
CA ASP A 539 7.98 -30.15 -23.41
C ASP A 539 8.05 -31.41 -22.54
N PRO A 540 7.62 -31.36 -21.26
CA PRO A 540 7.73 -32.50 -20.35
C PRO A 540 6.80 -33.66 -20.72
N ALA A 541 5.68 -33.39 -21.43
CA ALA A 541 4.77 -34.43 -21.88
C ALA A 541 5.35 -35.21 -23.06
N LYS A 542 6.02 -34.52 -23.99
CA LYS A 542 6.71 -35.14 -25.13
C LYS A 542 8.12 -35.63 -24.80
N ARG A 543 8.69 -35.16 -23.68
CA ARG A 543 10.09 -35.41 -23.27
C ARG A 543 11.10 -35.06 -24.36
N ALA A 544 10.87 -33.93 -25.02
CA ALA A 544 11.72 -33.45 -26.11
C ALA A 544 11.73 -31.92 -26.14
N TYR A 545 12.76 -31.37 -26.78
CA TYR A 545 12.74 -29.97 -27.17
C TYR A 545 11.81 -29.78 -28.36
N VAL A 546 10.92 -28.81 -28.27
CA VAL A 546 9.99 -28.42 -29.32
C VAL A 546 10.16 -26.95 -29.67
N ASN A 547 9.67 -26.56 -30.84
CA ASN A 547 9.56 -25.16 -31.24
C ASN A 547 8.10 -24.72 -31.18
N GLY A 548 7.85 -23.55 -30.61
CA GLY A 548 6.51 -22.97 -30.56
C GLY A 548 6.44 -21.74 -29.66
N PRO A 549 5.23 -21.25 -29.37
CA PRO A 549 5.06 -20.08 -28.51
C PRO A 549 5.44 -20.41 -27.07
N LEU A 550 6.31 -19.60 -26.47
CA LEU A 550 6.60 -19.60 -25.05
C LEU A 550 6.13 -18.28 -24.44
N THR A 551 5.28 -18.37 -23.42
CA THR A 551 4.66 -17.20 -22.78
C THR A 551 5.19 -17.02 -21.37
N SER A 552 5.60 -15.79 -21.08
CA SER A 552 5.81 -15.29 -19.71
C SER A 552 4.74 -14.25 -19.41
N ARG A 553 4.31 -14.12 -18.15
CA ARG A 553 3.37 -13.07 -17.74
C ARG A 553 4.03 -12.11 -16.77
N THR A 554 3.83 -10.82 -16.99
CA THR A 554 4.26 -9.75 -16.08
C THR A 554 3.04 -9.20 -15.37
N TYR A 555 3.18 -9.00 -14.07
CA TYR A 555 2.30 -8.24 -13.20
C TYR A 555 3.09 -7.05 -12.68
N TYR A 556 2.60 -5.85 -12.93
CA TYR A 556 3.36 -4.64 -12.64
C TYR A 556 2.44 -3.61 -12.01
N GLN A 557 2.82 -3.05 -10.87
CA GLN A 557 2.10 -1.97 -10.22
C GLN A 557 3.04 -0.79 -10.04
N LEU A 558 2.52 0.42 -10.29
CA LEU A 558 3.22 1.67 -10.00
C LEU A 558 2.34 2.61 -9.18
N SER A 559 2.97 3.43 -8.36
CA SER A 559 2.31 4.46 -7.57
C SER A 559 1.95 5.68 -8.41
N GLY A 560 0.83 6.31 -8.09
CA GLY A 560 0.47 7.61 -8.63
C GLY A 560 1.45 8.71 -8.22
N ARG A 561 1.25 9.89 -8.79
CA ARG A 561 2.11 11.06 -8.62
C ARG A 561 1.26 12.28 -8.31
N ARG A 562 1.74 13.11 -7.38
CA ARG A 562 1.25 14.48 -7.23
C ARG A 562 1.85 15.32 -8.36
N LEU A 563 1.01 16.08 -9.04
CA LEU A 563 1.46 16.91 -10.16
C LEU A 563 1.68 18.32 -9.66
N ASP A 564 2.92 18.76 -9.55
CA ASP A 564 3.25 20.13 -9.12
C ASP A 564 4.38 20.65 -10.00
N GLN A 565 4.05 20.98 -11.25
CA GLN A 565 5.03 21.43 -12.25
C GLN A 565 5.59 22.80 -11.91
N ASN A 566 4.77 23.68 -11.32
CA ASN A 566 5.17 25.03 -10.93
C ASN A 566 5.90 25.07 -9.57
N LYS A 567 5.95 23.95 -8.83
CA LYS A 567 6.61 23.75 -7.54
C LYS A 567 6.08 24.66 -6.44
N ASN A 568 4.79 25.00 -6.48
CA ASN A 568 4.15 25.83 -5.48
C ASN A 568 3.62 25.02 -4.28
N GLY A 569 3.75 23.69 -4.30
CA GLY A 569 3.25 22.78 -3.27
C GLY A 569 1.78 22.38 -3.43
N VAL A 570 1.11 22.84 -4.47
CA VAL A 570 -0.30 22.56 -4.79
C VAL A 570 -0.36 21.68 -6.04
N ASP A 571 -1.31 20.74 -6.08
CA ASP A 571 -1.48 19.94 -7.30
C ASP A 571 -1.99 20.84 -8.46
N ASP A 572 -1.36 20.76 -9.63
CA ASP A 572 -1.67 21.57 -10.81
C ASP A 572 -3.16 21.42 -11.22
N TYR A 573 -3.79 20.28 -10.91
CA TYR A 573 -5.22 20.06 -11.15
C TYR A 573 -6.11 20.96 -10.29
N VAL A 574 -5.69 21.25 -9.06
CA VAL A 574 -6.34 22.18 -8.14
C VAL A 574 -6.11 23.61 -8.61
N ASP A 575 -4.87 23.97 -8.97
CA ASP A 575 -4.53 25.29 -9.49
C ASP A 575 -5.38 25.65 -10.72
N ALA A 576 -5.52 24.72 -11.66
CA ALA A 576 -6.29 24.93 -12.89
C ALA A 576 -7.79 25.20 -12.65
N ARG A 577 -8.34 24.73 -11.53
CA ARG A 577 -9.75 24.90 -11.15
C ARG A 577 -10.00 26.07 -10.20
N ALA A 578 -8.96 26.54 -9.52
CA ALA A 578 -9.02 27.72 -8.67
C ALA A 578 -9.02 29.04 -9.47
N GLN A 579 -8.58 29.00 -10.74
CA GLN A 579 -8.61 30.19 -11.62
C GLN A 579 -10.05 30.53 -12.04
N PRO A 580 -10.49 31.81 -11.91
CA PRO A 580 -11.75 32.22 -12.51
C PRO A 580 -11.68 32.03 -14.02
N GLN A 581 -12.67 31.36 -14.62
CA GLN A 581 -12.78 31.26 -16.07
C GLN A 581 -12.69 32.67 -16.66
N PRO A 582 -11.86 32.91 -17.69
CA PRO A 582 -11.82 34.22 -18.34
C PRO A 582 -13.23 34.54 -18.84
N ALA A 583 -13.72 35.73 -18.49
CA ALA A 583 -15.01 36.22 -18.96
C ALA A 583 -15.07 36.07 -20.48
N PRO A 584 -16.19 35.61 -21.06
CA PRO A 584 -16.31 35.50 -22.51
C PRO A 584 -15.97 36.85 -23.12
N GLN A 585 -14.95 36.86 -23.99
CA GLN A 585 -14.59 38.05 -24.74
C GLN A 585 -15.85 38.52 -25.48
N ALA A 586 -16.36 39.68 -25.06
CA ALA A 586 -17.36 40.39 -25.84
C ALA A 586 -16.76 40.62 -27.22
N GLN A 587 -17.35 39.99 -28.24
CA GLN A 587 -17.08 40.35 -29.63
C GLN A 587 -17.43 41.83 -29.78
N GLU A 588 -16.41 42.66 -29.95
CA GLU A 588 -16.60 44.02 -30.45
C GLU A 588 -17.27 43.92 -31.83
N LYS A 589 -18.37 44.66 -31.96
CA LYS A 589 -19.16 44.78 -33.19
C LYS A 589 -18.46 45.67 -34.21
#